data_AF-A0A9P9EJ12-F1
#
_entry.id   AF-A0A9P9EJ12-F1
#
_cell.length_a   1.000
_cell.length_b   1.000
_cell.length_c   1.000
_cell.angle_alpha   90.00
_cell.angle_beta   90.00
_cell.angle_gamma   90.00
#
_symmetry.space_group_name_H-M   'P 1'
#
loop_
_entity.id
_entity.type
_entity.pdbx_description
1 polymer ?
#
loop_
_entity_poly.entity_id
_entity_poly.type
_entity_poly.pdbx_seq_one_letter_code
_entity_poly.pdbx_strand_id
1 'polypeptide(L)'
;SYEDVRDSRDILQSLRLPMELVLEILEYARYWPCQRFGIQHPVRVGAGPSDDPVKLCLDAGVLTPGYIDSFRGENPKIKEIIWDIRSRDQGWTSEGTEGTFRSSSWLEVSILRPGSDSITNTPIRDEYVGTYTISPETFNRDTRFRDWRLVARPDDIDREHQNMDPNYSWHLQSNRVAHQIEHYRVLCSTENGEFVGNEGTGDGHGFLQSIQPGDRILVWARARYAGWQCNVDSLTITVYYGF
;
A
#
# COMPACT_ATOMS: atom_id res chain seq x y z
N SER A 1 -5.35 -17.27 -10.05
CA SER A 1 -4.06 -17.74 -9.53
C SER A 1 -3.04 -17.74 -10.67
N TYR A 2 -1.75 -18.02 -10.43
CA TYR A 2 -0.82 -18.22 -11.55
C TYR A 2 -1.09 -19.51 -12.32
N GLU A 3 -1.59 -20.55 -11.63
CA GLU A 3 -1.99 -21.81 -12.26
C GLU A 3 -3.12 -21.56 -13.28
N ASP A 4 -4.14 -20.79 -12.92
CA ASP A 4 -5.24 -20.47 -13.85
C ASP A 4 -4.75 -19.74 -15.11
N VAL A 5 -3.69 -18.91 -14.98
CA VAL A 5 -3.08 -18.16 -16.09
C VAL A 5 -2.36 -19.10 -17.03
N ARG A 6 -1.66 -20.10 -16.49
CA ARG A 6 -1.03 -21.16 -17.29
C ARG A 6 -2.07 -22.02 -17.99
N ASP A 7 -3.12 -22.43 -17.30
CA ASP A 7 -4.19 -23.22 -17.90
C ASP A 7 -4.87 -22.46 -19.04
N SER A 8 -5.10 -21.16 -18.85
CA SER A 8 -5.67 -20.30 -19.90
C SER A 8 -4.71 -20.15 -21.10
N ARG A 9 -3.40 -20.03 -20.84
CA ARG A 9 -2.37 -20.01 -21.88
C ARG A 9 -2.37 -21.32 -22.67
N ASP A 10 -2.39 -22.46 -22.00
CA ASP A 10 -2.39 -23.79 -22.62
C ASP A 10 -3.65 -24.01 -23.48
N ILE A 11 -4.83 -23.58 -22.99
CA ILE A 11 -6.09 -23.62 -23.74
C ILE A 11 -5.98 -22.78 -25.02
N LEU A 12 -5.52 -21.54 -24.93
CA LEU A 12 -5.39 -20.66 -26.09
C LEU A 12 -4.35 -21.18 -27.11
N GLN A 13 -3.26 -21.78 -26.64
CA GLN A 13 -2.28 -22.44 -27.51
C GLN A 13 -2.86 -23.68 -28.20
N SER A 14 -3.75 -24.42 -27.54
CA SER A 14 -4.43 -25.58 -28.15
C SER A 14 -5.28 -25.20 -29.37
N LEU A 15 -5.70 -23.93 -29.45
CA LEU A 15 -6.39 -23.35 -30.61
C LEU A 15 -5.45 -22.97 -31.77
N ARG A 16 -4.17 -23.35 -31.67
CA ARG A 16 -3.10 -23.04 -32.65
C ARG A 16 -2.81 -21.56 -32.82
N LEU A 17 -3.05 -20.76 -31.78
CA LEU A 17 -2.62 -19.37 -31.73
C LEU A 17 -1.10 -19.31 -31.47
N PRO A 18 -0.34 -18.47 -32.21
CA PRO A 18 1.03 -18.12 -31.87
C PRO A 18 1.11 -17.56 -30.43
N MET A 19 2.22 -17.81 -29.75
CA MET A 19 2.39 -17.41 -28.35
C MET A 19 2.21 -15.91 -28.15
N GLU A 20 2.64 -15.11 -29.12
CA GLU A 20 2.52 -13.65 -29.09
C GLU A 20 1.05 -13.22 -28.98
N LEU A 21 0.16 -13.82 -29.78
CA LEU A 21 -1.27 -13.53 -29.72
C LEU A 21 -1.92 -14.04 -28.44
N VAL A 22 -1.47 -15.18 -27.91
CA VAL A 22 -1.94 -15.68 -26.62
C VAL A 22 -1.62 -14.68 -25.51
N LEU A 23 -0.39 -14.17 -25.48
CA LEU A 23 0.02 -13.17 -24.49
C LEU A 23 -0.74 -11.86 -24.65
N GLU A 24 -0.97 -11.38 -25.88
CA GLU A 24 -1.79 -10.19 -26.13
C GLU A 24 -3.24 -10.36 -25.65
N ILE A 25 -3.85 -11.53 -25.89
CA ILE A 25 -5.21 -11.83 -25.41
C ILE A 25 -5.27 -11.81 -23.88
N LEU A 26 -4.33 -12.49 -23.22
CA LEU A 26 -4.29 -12.55 -21.75
C LEU A 26 -4.04 -11.17 -21.14
N GLU A 27 -3.15 -10.38 -21.73
CA GLU A 27 -2.87 -9.01 -21.30
C GLU A 27 -4.10 -8.11 -21.48
N TYR A 28 -4.74 -8.15 -22.66
CA TYR A 28 -5.94 -7.38 -22.95
C TYR A 28 -7.13 -7.76 -22.03
N ALA A 29 -7.30 -9.05 -21.77
CA ALA A 29 -8.31 -9.56 -20.85
C ALA A 29 -7.96 -9.32 -19.37
N ARG A 30 -6.77 -8.77 -19.08
CA ARG A 30 -6.22 -8.57 -17.73
C ARG A 30 -6.24 -9.86 -16.91
N TYR A 31 -5.91 -10.97 -17.57
CA TYR A 31 -5.85 -12.28 -16.95
C TYR A 31 -4.54 -12.43 -16.19
N TRP A 32 -4.49 -11.77 -15.04
CA TRP A 32 -3.31 -11.59 -14.21
C TRP A 32 -3.46 -12.33 -12.88
N PRO A 33 -2.42 -13.03 -12.39
CA PRO A 33 -2.41 -13.51 -11.02
C PRO A 33 -2.51 -12.32 -10.05
N CYS A 34 -3.14 -12.53 -8.91
CA CYS A 34 -3.24 -11.51 -7.87
C CYS A 34 -3.05 -12.07 -6.46
N GLN A 35 -2.58 -11.22 -5.56
CA GLN A 35 -2.57 -11.45 -4.11
C GLN A 35 -3.47 -10.42 -3.43
N ARG A 36 -4.14 -10.85 -2.36
CA ARG A 36 -4.99 -9.97 -1.55
C ARG A 36 -4.51 -10.01 -0.12
N PHE A 37 -4.29 -8.82 0.45
CA PHE A 37 -3.88 -8.60 1.82
C PHE A 37 -4.93 -7.74 2.50
N GLY A 38 -5.12 -7.89 3.81
CA GLY A 38 -6.03 -7.03 4.52
C GLY A 38 -5.82 -7.08 6.01
N ILE A 39 -6.33 -6.06 6.70
CA ILE A 39 -6.25 -5.98 8.16
C ILE A 39 -7.21 -6.99 8.77
N GLN A 40 -6.78 -7.61 9.88
CA GLN A 40 -7.61 -8.59 10.60
C GLN A 40 -8.62 -7.90 11.53
N HIS A 41 -8.25 -6.73 12.05
CA HIS A 41 -9.05 -5.95 13.00
C HIS A 41 -9.01 -4.46 12.66
N PRO A 42 -10.07 -3.70 12.99
CA PRO A 42 -10.07 -2.25 12.85
C PRO A 42 -8.92 -1.58 13.60
N VAL A 43 -8.33 -0.55 13.00
CA VAL A 43 -7.23 0.23 13.58
C VAL A 43 -7.75 1.63 13.95
N ARG A 44 -7.53 2.02 15.20
CA ARG A 44 -7.94 3.31 15.76
C ARG A 44 -6.69 4.09 16.15
N VAL A 45 -6.53 5.27 15.57
CA VAL A 45 -5.45 6.22 15.85
C VAL A 45 -6.09 7.47 16.41
N GLY A 46 -5.59 7.95 17.54
CA GLY A 46 -5.93 9.25 18.10
C GLY A 46 -4.66 10.08 18.21
N ALA A 47 -4.77 11.39 18.11
CA ALA A 47 -3.70 12.27 18.56
C ALA A 47 -4.07 12.79 19.95
N GLY A 48 -3.19 12.62 20.92
CA GLY A 48 -3.41 13.04 22.30
C GLY A 48 -2.16 12.88 23.17
N PRO A 49 -2.19 13.34 24.44
CA PRO A 49 -1.04 13.20 25.35
C PRO A 49 -0.63 11.75 25.65
N SER A 50 -1.55 10.80 25.41
CA SER A 50 -1.37 9.37 25.66
C SER A 50 -1.60 8.52 24.40
N ASP A 51 -1.92 9.17 23.27
CA ASP A 51 -2.18 8.50 22.00
C ASP A 51 -1.14 8.94 20.99
N ASP A 52 -0.48 7.97 20.36
CA ASP A 52 0.46 8.28 19.31
C ASP A 52 -0.26 8.58 17.99
N PRO A 53 0.20 9.61 17.26
CA PRO A 53 -0.48 10.13 16.08
C PRO A 53 -0.38 9.21 14.85
N VAL A 54 0.20 8.01 14.97
CA VAL A 54 0.49 7.09 13.87
C VAL A 54 0.45 5.63 14.32
N LYS A 55 -0.16 4.75 13.49
CA LYS A 55 -0.11 3.29 13.68
C LYS A 55 0.08 2.57 12.34
N LEU A 56 0.89 1.50 12.36
CA LEU A 56 0.97 0.56 11.25
C LEU A 56 -0.32 -0.26 11.20
N CYS A 57 -1.02 -0.18 10.07
CA CYS A 57 -2.28 -0.88 9.84
C CYS A 57 -2.08 -2.23 9.17
N LEU A 58 -1.20 -2.30 8.18
CA LEU A 58 -1.02 -3.48 7.35
C LEU A 58 0.44 -3.59 6.89
N ASP A 59 0.94 -4.81 6.87
CA ASP A 59 2.21 -5.19 6.25
C ASP A 59 1.96 -6.30 5.21
N ALA A 60 2.14 -5.97 3.94
CA ALA A 60 1.86 -6.85 2.80
C ALA A 60 3.16 -7.27 2.09
N GLY A 61 3.49 -8.56 2.15
CA GLY A 61 4.63 -9.13 1.43
C GLY A 61 4.32 -9.37 -0.06
N VAL A 62 4.40 -8.32 -0.88
CA VAL A 62 3.90 -8.33 -2.26
C VAL A 62 4.84 -8.98 -3.28
N LEU A 63 6.13 -9.13 -2.98
CA LEU A 63 7.10 -9.79 -3.86
C LEU A 63 8.05 -10.69 -3.07
N THR A 64 7.51 -11.48 -2.13
CA THR A 64 8.34 -12.39 -1.32
C THR A 64 9.02 -13.45 -2.19
N PRO A 65 10.25 -13.91 -1.84
CA PRO A 65 10.95 -14.94 -2.60
C PRO A 65 10.10 -16.19 -2.86
N GLY A 66 9.40 -16.70 -1.84
CA GLY A 66 8.54 -17.88 -2.00
C GLY A 66 7.35 -17.67 -2.94
N TYR A 67 6.81 -16.45 -3.02
CA TYR A 67 5.78 -16.14 -4.01
C TYR A 67 6.37 -15.99 -5.41
N ILE A 68 7.55 -15.37 -5.55
CA ILE A 68 8.28 -15.29 -6.82
C ILE A 68 8.59 -16.70 -7.35
N ASP A 69 9.06 -17.61 -6.50
CA ASP A 69 9.37 -19.00 -6.87
C ASP A 69 8.13 -19.76 -7.37
N SER A 70 6.93 -19.39 -6.90
CA SER A 70 5.67 -19.99 -7.36
C SER A 70 5.41 -19.76 -8.86
N PHE A 71 6.07 -18.78 -9.48
CA PHE A 71 5.94 -18.46 -10.90
C PHE A 71 6.82 -19.33 -11.82
N ARG A 72 7.50 -20.36 -11.28
CA ARG A 72 8.25 -21.38 -12.04
C ARG A 72 9.28 -20.82 -13.02
N GLY A 73 10.01 -19.78 -12.62
CA GLY A 73 11.05 -19.15 -13.42
C GLY A 73 10.60 -17.96 -14.27
N GLU A 74 9.31 -17.61 -14.27
CA GLU A 74 8.85 -16.31 -14.79
C GLU A 74 9.27 -15.19 -13.82
N ASN A 75 9.45 -13.97 -14.34
CA ASN A 75 9.88 -12.81 -13.55
C ASN A 75 8.68 -11.86 -13.34
N PRO A 76 7.87 -12.06 -12.28
CA PRO A 76 6.65 -11.29 -12.08
C PRO A 76 6.97 -9.82 -11.81
N LYS A 77 6.18 -8.93 -12.41
CA LYS A 77 6.18 -7.50 -12.11
C LYS A 77 4.81 -7.08 -11.63
N ILE A 78 4.74 -6.15 -10.69
CA ILE A 78 3.46 -5.57 -10.28
C ILE A 78 2.94 -4.70 -11.44
N LYS A 79 1.72 -5.01 -11.87
CA LYS A 79 1.00 -4.28 -12.93
C LYS A 79 0.06 -3.24 -12.33
N GLU A 80 -0.58 -3.62 -11.24
CA GLU A 80 -1.60 -2.82 -10.59
C GLU A 80 -1.69 -3.12 -9.10
N ILE A 81 -1.94 -2.08 -8.31
CA ILE A 81 -2.27 -2.17 -6.89
C ILE A 81 -3.57 -1.41 -6.67
N ILE A 82 -4.50 -2.04 -5.95
CA ILE A 82 -5.77 -1.44 -5.54
C ILE A 82 -5.82 -1.44 -4.01
N TRP A 83 -6.06 -0.27 -3.43
CA TRP A 83 -6.42 -0.14 -2.02
C TRP A 83 -7.92 0.10 -1.92
N ASP A 84 -8.64 -0.83 -1.30
CA ASP A 84 -10.04 -0.65 -0.88
C ASP A 84 -10.06 -0.37 0.62
N ILE A 85 -10.49 0.85 0.99
CA ILE A 85 -10.35 1.42 2.33
C ILE A 85 -11.74 1.79 2.86
N ARG A 86 -12.05 1.37 4.09
CA ARG A 86 -13.18 1.89 4.87
C ARG A 86 -12.62 2.60 6.07
N SER A 87 -12.75 3.92 6.11
CA SER A 87 -12.14 4.75 7.15
C SER A 87 -12.95 6.02 7.37
N ARG A 88 -12.74 6.66 8.53
CA ARG A 88 -13.33 7.95 8.87
C ARG A 88 -12.43 8.76 9.78
N ASP A 89 -12.77 10.03 9.91
CA ASP A 89 -12.25 10.88 10.97
C ASP A 89 -13.19 10.94 12.19
N GLN A 90 -12.92 11.87 13.11
CA GLN A 90 -13.73 12.12 14.30
C GLN A 90 -15.08 12.77 14.02
N GLY A 91 -15.22 13.49 12.91
CA GLY A 91 -16.46 14.04 12.36
C GLY A 91 -16.72 15.53 12.54
N TRP A 92 -15.74 16.29 13.04
CA TRP A 92 -15.86 17.73 13.26
C TRP A 92 -14.52 18.45 13.02
N THR A 93 -14.56 19.75 12.75
CA THR A 93 -13.36 20.61 12.59
C THR A 93 -13.67 22.01 13.12
N SER A 94 -12.63 22.78 13.47
CA SER A 94 -12.75 24.21 13.78
C SER A 94 -12.37 25.10 12.58
N GLU A 95 -11.96 24.50 11.47
CA GLU A 95 -11.40 25.19 10.30
C GLU A 95 -12.43 25.38 9.16
N GLY A 96 -13.69 24.99 9.36
CA GLY A 96 -14.73 25.09 8.32
C GLY A 96 -14.51 24.12 7.16
N THR A 97 -13.82 23.00 7.40
CA THR A 97 -13.48 21.98 6.40
C THR A 97 -14.44 20.79 6.40
N GLU A 98 -15.60 20.90 7.04
CA GLU A 98 -16.61 19.84 7.13
C GLU A 98 -17.01 19.31 5.76
N GLY A 99 -17.09 17.98 5.63
CA GLY A 99 -17.45 17.32 4.38
C GLY A 99 -16.36 17.38 3.29
N THR A 100 -15.20 17.99 3.55
CA THR A 100 -14.07 18.02 2.61
C THR A 100 -13.00 17.00 2.99
N PHE A 101 -12.00 16.82 2.12
CA PHE A 101 -10.81 16.00 2.39
C PHE A 101 -9.65 16.78 3.02
N ARG A 102 -9.87 18.06 3.40
CA ARG A 102 -8.93 18.86 4.20
C ARG A 102 -9.04 18.46 5.68
N SER A 103 -8.81 17.18 5.94
CA SER A 103 -8.80 16.56 7.27
C SER A 103 -7.38 16.50 7.81
N SER A 104 -7.25 16.49 9.13
CA SER A 104 -6.02 16.17 9.83
C SER A 104 -5.93 14.70 10.21
N SER A 105 -6.62 13.82 9.47
CA SER A 105 -6.51 12.37 9.54
C SER A 105 -6.40 11.75 8.15
N TRP A 106 -5.46 10.82 7.97
CA TRP A 106 -5.18 10.22 6.66
C TRP A 106 -4.52 8.86 6.78
N LEU A 107 -4.35 8.20 5.63
CA LEU A 107 -3.53 7.02 5.44
C LEU A 107 -2.38 7.34 4.49
N GLU A 108 -1.27 6.66 4.71
CA GLU A 108 -0.06 6.75 3.88
C GLU A 108 0.53 5.35 3.68
N VAL A 109 1.39 5.22 2.68
CA VAL A 109 1.99 3.94 2.27
C VAL A 109 3.52 4.05 2.20
N SER A 110 4.22 3.02 2.63
CA SER A 110 5.68 2.92 2.51
C SER A 110 6.09 1.61 1.84
N ILE A 111 7.27 1.63 1.23
CA ILE A 111 7.92 0.42 0.72
C ILE A 111 9.02 0.05 1.72
N LEU A 112 8.98 -1.18 2.19
CA LEU A 112 9.98 -1.76 3.06
C LEU A 112 10.79 -2.80 2.28
N ARG A 113 12.10 -2.56 2.20
CA ARG A 113 13.04 -3.37 1.43
C ARG A 113 13.94 -4.20 2.34
N PRO A 114 14.10 -5.51 2.08
CA PRO A 114 15.12 -6.31 2.72
C PRO A 114 16.51 -5.91 2.20
N GLY A 115 17.51 -5.97 3.06
CA GLY A 115 18.90 -5.88 2.67
C GLY A 115 19.43 -7.21 2.10
N SER A 116 20.69 -7.17 1.69
CA SER A 116 21.33 -8.23 0.91
C SER A 116 21.51 -9.56 1.66
N ASP A 117 21.59 -9.53 2.99
CA ASP A 117 21.84 -10.72 3.82
C ASP A 117 20.55 -11.29 4.44
N SER A 118 19.43 -10.56 4.32
CA SER A 118 18.12 -10.95 4.84
C SER A 118 17.40 -11.98 3.93
N ILE A 119 18.00 -13.15 3.73
CA ILE A 119 17.31 -14.34 3.19
C ILE A 119 16.37 -14.94 4.25
N THR A 120 16.53 -14.57 5.52
CA THR A 120 15.62 -14.98 6.58
C THR A 120 14.34 -14.16 6.49
N ASN A 121 13.33 -14.76 5.86
CA ASN A 121 11.96 -14.31 5.62
C ASN A 121 11.16 -14.03 6.91
N THR A 122 11.83 -13.65 8.00
CA THR A 122 11.19 -13.42 9.30
C THR A 122 10.51 -12.07 9.22
N PRO A 123 9.17 -12.02 9.24
CA PRO A 123 8.45 -10.76 9.14
C PRO A 123 8.87 -9.83 10.29
N ILE A 124 8.68 -8.53 10.09
CA ILE A 124 8.32 -7.66 11.20
C ILE A 124 7.09 -8.33 11.80
N ARG A 125 7.29 -9.07 12.90
CA ARG A 125 6.28 -9.95 13.50
C ARG A 125 4.90 -9.28 13.49
N ASP A 126 3.84 -10.04 13.27
CA ASP A 126 2.44 -9.57 13.45
C ASP A 126 2.25 -8.82 14.77
N GLU A 127 3.12 -9.08 15.77
CA GLU A 127 3.31 -8.33 17.01
C GLU A 127 3.47 -6.80 16.86
N TYR A 128 3.80 -6.26 15.67
CA TYR A 128 3.95 -4.82 15.42
C TYR A 128 2.70 -4.13 14.85
N VAL A 129 1.80 -4.88 14.22
CA VAL A 129 0.62 -4.34 13.55
C VAL A 129 -0.45 -3.98 14.59
N GLY A 130 -0.89 -2.72 14.60
CA GLY A 130 -1.91 -2.23 15.53
C GLY A 130 -1.45 -2.02 16.98
N THR A 131 -0.25 -2.46 17.35
CA THR A 131 0.34 -2.41 18.70
C THR A 131 1.45 -1.37 18.83
N TYR A 132 2.28 -1.20 17.80
CA TYR A 132 3.39 -0.25 17.83
C TYR A 132 3.00 1.06 17.16
N THR A 133 3.37 2.10 17.87
CA THR A 133 3.05 3.48 17.57
C THR A 133 4.36 4.23 17.35
N ILE A 134 4.89 4.07 16.14
CA ILE A 134 6.16 4.64 15.74
C ILE A 134 6.01 5.24 14.36
N SER A 135 6.51 6.45 14.19
CA SER A 135 6.57 7.09 12.88
C SER A 135 7.37 6.22 11.90
N PRO A 136 7.11 6.29 10.59
CA PRO A 136 7.96 5.69 9.56
C PRO A 136 9.44 6.00 9.76
N GLU A 137 9.81 7.21 10.20
CA GLU A 137 11.20 7.51 10.55
C GLU A 137 11.76 6.63 11.67
N THR A 138 11.05 6.57 12.80
CA THR A 138 11.48 5.78 13.96
C THR A 138 11.48 4.30 13.60
N PHE A 139 10.45 3.85 12.90
CA PHE A 139 10.37 2.51 12.36
C PHE A 139 11.56 2.19 11.46
N ASN A 140 11.92 3.07 10.52
CA ASN A 140 13.08 2.87 9.64
C ASN A 140 14.39 2.79 10.41
N ARG A 141 14.57 3.65 11.43
CA ARG A 141 15.76 3.61 12.30
C ARG A 141 15.85 2.28 13.04
N ASP A 142 14.73 1.79 13.54
CA ASP A 142 14.66 0.55 14.28
C ASP A 142 14.82 -0.64 13.32
N THR A 143 14.12 -0.74 12.20
CA THR A 143 14.24 -1.91 11.32
C THR A 143 15.63 -2.09 10.70
N ARG A 144 16.44 -1.03 10.62
CA ARG A 144 17.83 -1.10 10.11
C ARG A 144 18.70 -2.10 10.86
N PHE A 145 18.50 -2.32 12.16
CA PHE A 145 19.29 -3.32 12.90
C PHE A 145 19.00 -4.76 12.47
N ARG A 146 17.93 -4.98 11.69
CA ARG A 146 17.53 -6.29 11.15
C ARG A 146 17.76 -6.41 9.65
N ASP A 147 18.57 -5.52 9.06
CA ASP A 147 18.80 -5.46 7.61
C ASP A 147 17.51 -5.19 6.81
N TRP A 148 16.61 -4.37 7.35
CA TRP A 148 15.44 -3.87 6.65
C TRP A 148 15.44 -2.34 6.61
N ARG A 149 14.99 -1.75 5.49
CA ARG A 149 14.95 -0.29 5.33
C ARG A 149 13.70 0.18 4.59
N LEU A 150 13.16 1.32 5.00
CA LEU A 150 12.17 2.03 4.18
C LEU A 150 12.87 2.67 2.96
N VAL A 151 12.22 2.54 1.80
CA VAL A 151 12.66 3.17 0.55
C VAL A 151 12.30 4.65 0.60
N ALA A 152 13.27 5.50 0.28
CA ALA A 152 13.03 6.93 0.18
C ALA A 152 12.29 7.26 -1.13
N ARG A 153 11.39 8.23 -1.11
CA ARG A 153 10.68 8.68 -2.31
C ARG A 153 11.59 9.57 -3.17
N PRO A 154 11.29 9.74 -4.46
CA PRO A 154 11.97 10.71 -5.29
C PRO A 154 11.85 12.14 -4.72
N ASP A 155 12.94 12.93 -4.81
CA ASP A 155 13.10 14.26 -4.16
C ASP A 155 12.29 15.40 -4.83
N ASP A 156 11.54 15.13 -5.90
CA ASP A 156 10.88 16.10 -6.78
C ASP A 156 9.42 16.43 -6.41
N ILE A 157 8.91 15.90 -5.29
CA ILE A 157 7.51 16.06 -4.88
C ILE A 157 7.34 17.23 -3.90
N ASP A 158 6.36 18.10 -4.19
CA ASP A 158 6.05 19.28 -3.40
C ASP A 158 5.57 18.91 -1.99
N ARG A 159 6.14 19.56 -0.97
CA ARG A 159 6.10 19.10 0.44
C ARG A 159 4.87 19.57 1.20
N GLU A 160 3.95 20.27 0.55
CA GLU A 160 2.95 21.13 1.23
C GLU A 160 2.05 20.36 2.22
N HIS A 161 1.79 19.06 2.01
CA HIS A 161 0.89 18.27 2.86
C HIS A 161 1.60 17.25 3.78
N GLN A 162 2.94 17.23 3.83
CA GLN A 162 3.69 16.11 4.44
C GLN A 162 4.85 16.56 5.36
N ASN A 163 4.77 17.77 5.92
CA ASN A 163 5.81 18.37 6.78
C ASN A 163 6.01 17.70 8.16
N MET A 164 5.55 16.46 8.37
CA MET A 164 5.58 15.78 9.67
C MET A 164 6.51 14.56 9.71
N ASP A 165 6.87 13.95 8.57
CA ASP A 165 7.76 12.79 8.52
C ASP A 165 8.73 12.89 7.33
N PRO A 166 9.89 12.22 7.38
CA PRO A 166 10.88 12.22 6.31
C PRO A 166 10.34 11.53 5.05
N ASN A 167 11.18 11.54 4.03
CA ASN A 167 10.96 11.05 2.68
C ASN A 167 10.65 9.54 2.54
N TYR A 168 9.91 8.88 3.44
CA TYR A 168 9.70 7.42 3.48
C TYR A 168 8.25 6.94 3.31
N SER A 169 7.28 7.84 3.18
CA SER A 169 5.87 7.49 3.01
C SER A 169 5.21 8.35 1.95
N TRP A 170 4.43 7.73 1.07
CA TRP A 170 3.58 8.41 0.10
C TRP A 170 2.20 8.63 0.71
N HIS A 171 1.64 9.83 0.53
CA HIS A 171 0.25 10.08 0.90
C HIS A 171 -0.66 9.17 0.09
N LEU A 172 -1.53 8.41 0.77
CA LEU A 172 -2.42 7.47 0.11
C LEU A 172 -3.83 8.08 -0.01
N GLN A 173 -4.43 8.42 1.14
CA GLN A 173 -5.81 8.88 1.19
C GLN A 173 -6.08 9.69 2.45
N SER A 174 -6.58 10.91 2.30
CA SER A 174 -7.16 11.69 3.40
C SER A 174 -8.58 11.20 3.72
N ASN A 175 -8.94 11.14 5.00
CA ASN A 175 -10.34 10.94 5.35
C ASN A 175 -11.14 12.21 5.00
N ARG A 176 -12.41 12.03 4.65
CA ARG A 176 -13.38 13.11 4.65
C ARG A 176 -13.66 13.52 6.10
N VAL A 177 -13.82 14.82 6.34
CA VAL A 177 -14.25 15.35 7.64
C VAL A 177 -15.72 15.04 7.86
N ALA A 178 -16.00 13.88 8.48
CA ALA A 178 -17.34 13.33 8.62
C ALA A 178 -17.40 12.25 9.71
N HIS A 179 -18.52 12.19 10.43
CA HIS A 179 -18.75 11.15 11.43
C HIS A 179 -18.96 9.75 10.84
N GLN A 180 -19.39 9.67 9.58
CA GLN A 180 -19.72 8.41 8.93
C GLN A 180 -18.48 7.71 8.39
N ILE A 181 -18.53 6.37 8.37
CA ILE A 181 -17.52 5.58 7.66
C ILE A 181 -17.73 5.80 6.17
N GLU A 182 -16.65 6.16 5.49
CA GLU A 182 -16.61 6.33 4.04
C GLU A 182 -15.81 5.20 3.40
N HIS A 183 -16.11 4.94 2.14
CA HIS A 183 -15.38 3.98 1.32
C HIS A 183 -14.51 4.71 0.29
N TYR A 184 -13.22 4.44 0.32
CA TYR A 184 -12.24 4.99 -0.62
C TYR A 184 -11.61 3.87 -1.42
N ARG A 185 -11.38 4.13 -2.71
CA ARG A 185 -10.68 3.23 -3.61
C ARG A 185 -9.56 4.00 -4.28
N VAL A 186 -8.32 3.54 -4.09
CA VAL A 186 -7.14 4.10 -4.74
C VAL A 186 -6.53 3.04 -5.66
N LEU A 187 -6.24 3.44 -6.89
CA LEU A 187 -5.66 2.61 -7.94
C LEU A 187 -4.27 3.14 -8.30
N CYS A 188 -3.26 2.27 -8.34
CA CYS A 188 -1.96 2.58 -8.91
C CYS A 188 -1.62 1.53 -9.97
N SER A 189 -1.38 1.96 -11.21
CA SER A 189 -1.05 1.06 -12.32
C SER A 189 0.19 1.54 -13.07
N THR A 190 0.84 0.62 -13.79
CA THR A 190 1.97 0.96 -14.66
C THR A 190 1.62 1.92 -15.79
N GLU A 191 0.35 2.02 -16.16
CA GLU A 191 -0.13 2.88 -17.24
C GLU A 191 -0.22 4.35 -16.82
N ASN A 192 -0.71 4.59 -15.60
CA ASN A 192 -0.91 5.94 -15.08
C ASN A 192 0.36 6.46 -14.36
N GLY A 193 1.12 5.57 -13.73
CA GLY A 193 2.33 5.92 -12.97
C GLY A 193 2.07 6.70 -11.67
N GLU A 194 0.81 7.02 -11.38
CA GLU A 194 0.32 7.81 -10.26
C GLU A 194 -0.85 7.09 -9.57
N PHE A 195 -1.26 7.60 -8.41
CA PHE A 195 -2.46 7.17 -7.69
C PHE A 195 -3.69 7.84 -8.30
N VAL A 196 -4.71 7.03 -8.58
CA VAL A 196 -6.00 7.46 -9.11
C VAL A 196 -7.07 7.15 -8.07
N GLY A 197 -7.80 8.17 -7.64
CA GLY A 197 -8.87 8.06 -6.65
C GLY A 197 -9.73 9.33 -6.60
N ASN A 198 -10.17 9.71 -5.40
CA ASN A 198 -11.00 10.91 -5.19
C ASN A 198 -10.14 12.13 -4.80
N GLU A 199 -10.78 13.23 -4.42
CA GLU A 199 -10.09 14.50 -4.11
C GLU A 199 -9.18 14.44 -2.86
N GLY A 200 -9.26 13.36 -2.07
CA GLY A 200 -8.38 13.11 -0.92
C GLY A 200 -7.19 12.17 -1.23
N THR A 201 -7.11 11.64 -2.45
CA THR A 201 -6.05 10.72 -2.87
C THR A 201 -4.73 11.48 -3.12
N GLY A 202 -3.60 10.88 -2.74
CA GLY A 202 -2.28 11.46 -3.02
C GLY A 202 -1.85 11.28 -4.48
N ASP A 203 -0.70 11.83 -4.86
CA ASP A 203 -0.17 11.66 -6.23
C ASP A 203 0.40 10.26 -6.49
N GLY A 204 0.96 9.60 -5.47
CA GLY A 204 1.67 8.33 -5.62
C GLY A 204 2.87 8.37 -6.55
N HIS A 205 3.42 9.55 -6.86
CA HIS A 205 4.46 9.70 -7.89
C HIS A 205 5.69 8.83 -7.56
N GLY A 206 6.09 8.01 -8.53
CA GLY A 206 7.25 7.12 -8.42
C GLY A 206 7.06 5.93 -7.47
N PHE A 207 5.87 5.72 -6.88
CA PHE A 207 5.65 4.65 -5.91
C PHE A 207 5.85 3.27 -6.55
N LEU A 208 5.14 2.97 -7.63
CA LEU A 208 5.18 1.65 -8.26
C LEU A 208 6.56 1.36 -8.88
N GLN A 209 7.21 2.38 -9.44
CA GLN A 209 8.56 2.31 -10.02
C GLN A 209 9.64 2.07 -8.95
N SER A 210 9.36 2.45 -7.70
CA SER A 210 10.27 2.25 -6.58
C SER A 210 10.26 0.82 -6.04
N ILE A 211 9.23 0.01 -6.37
CA ILE A 211 9.08 -1.35 -5.86
C ILE A 211 10.06 -2.32 -6.55
N GLN A 212 10.67 -3.20 -5.76
CA GLN A 212 11.62 -4.24 -6.19
C GLN A 212 11.22 -5.62 -5.64
N PRO A 213 11.73 -6.71 -6.25
CA PRO A 213 11.62 -8.05 -5.69
C PRO A 213 12.08 -8.10 -4.23
N GLY A 214 11.33 -8.78 -3.37
CA GLY A 214 11.55 -8.86 -1.92
C GLY A 214 10.86 -7.77 -1.11
N ASP A 215 10.39 -6.70 -1.73
CA ASP A 215 9.77 -5.59 -1.02
C ASP A 215 8.42 -5.97 -0.39
N ARG A 216 8.09 -5.22 0.66
CA ARG A 216 6.81 -5.24 1.37
C ARG A 216 6.17 -3.87 1.29
N ILE A 217 4.84 -3.83 1.27
CA ILE A 217 4.03 -2.61 1.29
C ILE A 217 3.46 -2.44 2.68
N LEU A 218 3.77 -1.32 3.33
CA LEU A 218 3.26 -0.94 4.64
C LEU A 218 2.20 0.14 4.48
N VAL A 219 1.09 0.04 5.22
CA VAL A 219 0.07 1.11 5.27
C VAL A 219 -0.05 1.61 6.69
N TRP A 220 -0.02 2.93 6.84
CA TRP A 220 -0.09 3.62 8.11
C TRP A 220 -1.36 4.46 8.19
N ALA A 221 -1.94 4.57 9.37
CA ALA A 221 -3.01 5.52 9.67
C ALA A 221 -2.47 6.62 10.58
N ARG A 222 -2.94 7.86 10.37
CA ARG A 222 -2.47 9.04 11.09
C ARG A 222 -3.56 10.00 11.52
N ALA A 223 -3.35 10.65 12.64
CA ALA A 223 -4.10 11.81 13.11
C ALA A 223 -3.11 12.87 13.64
N ARG A 224 -3.26 14.15 13.24
CA ARG A 224 -2.22 15.17 13.51
C ARG A 224 -2.38 15.91 14.84
N TYR A 225 -3.59 16.36 15.17
CA TYR A 225 -3.80 17.29 16.28
C TYR A 225 -4.59 16.65 17.41
N ALA A 226 -4.33 17.10 18.64
CA ALA A 226 -5.02 16.58 19.82
C ALA A 226 -6.55 16.53 19.63
N GLY A 227 -7.16 15.38 19.87
CA GLY A 227 -8.60 15.14 19.67
C GLY A 227 -9.01 14.67 18.28
N TRP A 228 -8.10 14.70 17.29
CA TRP A 228 -8.34 14.10 15.97
C TRP A 228 -8.16 12.59 16.01
N GLN A 229 -8.90 11.90 15.15
CA GLN A 229 -8.86 10.45 15.05
C GLN A 229 -8.80 9.97 13.60
N CYS A 230 -8.08 8.88 13.36
CA CYS A 230 -8.14 8.11 12.12
C CYS A 230 -8.60 6.70 12.43
N ASN A 231 -9.73 6.34 11.84
CA ASN A 231 -10.55 5.23 12.27
C ASN A 231 -10.74 4.27 11.10
N VAL A 232 -9.78 3.37 10.89
CA VAL A 232 -9.75 2.41 9.78
C VAL A 232 -10.56 1.17 10.17
N ASP A 233 -11.72 1.01 9.54
CA ASP A 233 -12.64 -0.12 9.76
C ASP A 233 -12.21 -1.36 8.98
N SER A 234 -11.80 -1.15 7.72
CA SER A 234 -11.23 -2.19 6.88
C SER A 234 -10.22 -1.60 5.91
N LEU A 235 -9.19 -2.35 5.58
CA LEU A 235 -8.23 -2.03 4.55
C LEU A 235 -7.89 -3.32 3.82
N THR A 236 -8.06 -3.34 2.51
CA THR A 236 -7.63 -4.41 1.61
C THR A 236 -6.66 -3.84 0.58
N ILE A 237 -5.56 -4.55 0.34
CA ILE A 237 -4.68 -4.34 -0.81
C ILE A 237 -4.86 -5.53 -1.77
N THR A 238 -5.16 -5.25 -3.04
CA THR A 238 -5.13 -6.25 -4.11
C THR A 238 -3.98 -5.90 -5.06
N VAL A 239 -3.05 -6.83 -5.25
CA VAL A 239 -1.88 -6.63 -6.11
C VAL A 239 -1.99 -7.58 -7.29
N TYR A 240 -1.91 -7.06 -8.50
CA TYR A 240 -1.91 -7.81 -9.75
C TYR A 240 -0.51 -7.87 -10.35
N TYR A 241 -0.16 -9.03 -10.90
CA TYR A 241 1.16 -9.30 -11.45
C TYR A 241 1.08 -9.61 -12.94
N GLY A 242 2.08 -9.20 -13.70
CA GLY A 242 2.26 -9.53 -15.12
C GLY A 242 3.66 -10.06 -15.38
N PHE A 243 3.90 -10.54 -16.60
CA PHE A 243 5.11 -11.26 -17.01
C PHE A 243 5.70 -10.67 -18.29
#